data_AF-A0A8T6CQ80-F1
#
_entry.id   AF-A0A8T6CQ80-F1
#
_cell.length_a   1.000
_cell.length_b   1.000
_cell.length_c   1.000
_cell.angle_alpha   90.00
_cell.angle_beta   90.00
_cell.angle_gamma   90.00
#
_symmetry.space_group_name_H-M   'P 1'
#
loop_
_entity.id
_entity.type
_entity.pdbx_description
1 polymer ?
#
loop_
_entity_poly.entity_id
_entity_poly.type
_entity_poly.pdbx_seq_one_letter_code
_entity_poly.pdbx_strand_id
1 'polypeptide(L)'
;MERFFKEPWRIAGWVAPVALGLLLVTTTVRCAAESLLLYEALFERHSVSERTGITPEGLAHVGREVQAYFASGSDDPLLVEVEVQGVPRTLFNENEVSHMADVKALFLRVYRVQWLSAALLVALTLLAAWRLRRNAYLVIASWLRRGAALTAGVILVLGLLSVVAFRQVFIVFHYIGFPQGNWVFDPRTEYLVQVFPFGFWRDITLLIGAFILLGAAVLWGVGSALRKYGSRTRPRAEQSDGLTCLSVYPSEMEARLAEGLLRDAGIRSVVRPEHVGYGAWGQSPLMAHSLWVLRTHEDAARALLGGDC
;
A
#
# COMPACT_ATOMS: atom_id res chain seq x y z
N MET A 1 0.63 17.60 30.25
CA MET A 1 1.64 16.68 29.68
C MET A 1 1.09 15.31 29.27
N GLU A 2 -0.03 14.82 29.82
CA GLU A 2 -0.66 13.55 29.39
C GLU A 2 -1.32 13.56 28.00
N ARG A 3 -1.62 14.73 27.44
CA ARG A 3 -2.23 14.87 26.10
C ARG A 3 -1.28 14.44 24.96
N PHE A 4 0.03 14.66 25.14
CA PHE A 4 1.05 14.40 24.13
C PHE A 4 1.34 12.89 23.92
N PHE A 5 0.99 12.04 24.90
CA PHE A 5 1.22 10.59 24.84
C PHE A 5 0.00 9.76 24.36
N LYS A 6 -1.19 10.37 24.26
CA LYS A 6 -2.46 9.69 23.86
C LYS A 6 -2.74 9.75 22.35
N GLU A 7 -2.15 10.69 21.62
CA GLU A 7 -2.35 10.88 20.17
C GLU A 7 -1.52 10.03 19.18
N PRO A 8 -0.32 9.48 19.51
CA PRO A 8 0.57 8.97 18.46
C PRO A 8 0.01 7.73 17.74
N TRP A 9 -0.82 6.91 18.40
CA TRP A 9 -1.39 5.70 17.80
C TRP A 9 -2.59 5.95 16.87
N ARG A 10 -3.31 7.08 17.04
CA ARG A 10 -4.40 7.49 16.12
C ARG A 10 -3.82 7.98 14.80
N ILE A 11 -2.76 8.78 14.89
CA ILE A 11 -2.01 9.30 13.74
C ILE A 11 -1.25 8.14 13.07
N ALA A 12 -0.50 7.34 13.83
CA ALA A 12 0.20 6.15 13.30
C ALA A 12 -0.76 5.12 12.67
N GLY A 13 -2.00 5.05 13.16
CA GLY A 13 -3.05 4.17 12.64
C GLY A 13 -3.48 4.45 11.19
N TRP A 14 -3.16 5.62 10.65
CA TRP A 14 -3.36 6.00 9.25
C TRP A 14 -2.05 6.29 8.51
N VAL A 15 -1.04 6.82 9.21
CA VAL A 15 0.28 7.07 8.63
C VAL A 15 0.94 5.77 8.14
N ALA A 16 0.90 4.69 8.92
CA ALA A 16 1.46 3.40 8.47
C ALA A 16 0.72 2.82 7.24
N PRO A 17 -0.63 2.75 7.21
CA PRO A 17 -1.36 2.37 6.00
C PRO A 17 -1.02 3.19 4.75
N VAL A 18 -0.92 4.52 4.89
CA VAL A 18 -0.57 5.41 3.77
C VAL A 18 0.87 5.17 3.31
N ALA A 19 1.82 5.10 4.25
CA ALA A 19 3.22 4.79 3.94
C ALA A 19 3.38 3.42 3.27
N LEU A 20 2.58 2.43 3.68
CA LEU A 20 2.55 1.11 3.06
C LEU A 20 2.03 1.18 1.61
N GLY A 21 0.97 1.94 1.37
CA GLY A 21 0.45 2.17 0.03
C GLY A 21 1.47 2.88 -0.87
N LEU A 22 2.09 3.95 -0.37
CA LEU A 22 3.16 4.66 -1.07
C LEU A 22 4.34 3.74 -1.38
N LEU A 23 4.79 2.94 -0.40
CA LEU A 23 5.88 1.99 -0.62
C LEU A 23 5.52 0.96 -1.69
N LEU A 24 4.30 0.41 -1.67
CA LEU A 24 3.85 -0.55 -2.67
C LEU A 24 3.83 0.07 -4.07
N VAL A 25 3.18 1.22 -4.23
CA VAL A 25 3.10 1.92 -5.52
C VAL A 25 4.48 2.28 -6.05
N THR A 26 5.31 2.94 -5.23
CA THR A 26 6.64 3.38 -5.66
C THR A 26 7.57 2.21 -5.96
N THR A 27 7.46 1.10 -5.23
CA THR A 27 8.22 -0.13 -5.52
C THR A 27 7.79 -0.75 -6.84
N THR A 28 6.48 -0.88 -7.11
CA THR A 28 6.01 -1.44 -8.39
C THR A 28 6.44 -0.57 -9.58
N VAL A 29 6.32 0.75 -9.46
CA VAL A 29 6.79 1.69 -10.50
C VAL A 29 8.29 1.53 -10.74
N ARG A 30 9.09 1.46 -9.67
CA ARG A 30 10.54 1.27 -9.79
C ARG A 30 10.89 -0.06 -10.45
N CYS A 31 10.28 -1.17 -10.04
CA CYS A 31 10.50 -2.47 -10.66
C CYS A 31 10.12 -2.46 -12.15
N ALA A 32 9.05 -1.76 -12.54
CA ALA A 32 8.69 -1.63 -13.95
C ALA A 32 9.70 -0.78 -14.74
N ALA A 33 10.17 0.33 -14.16
CA ALA A 33 11.16 1.22 -14.78
C ALA A 33 12.52 0.55 -14.95
N GLU A 34 12.96 -0.27 -13.99
CA GLU A 34 14.25 -0.97 -14.00
C GLU A 34 14.20 -2.33 -14.73
N SER A 35 13.06 -2.73 -15.29
CA SER A 35 12.92 -4.01 -15.98
C SER A 35 13.21 -3.88 -17.48
N LEU A 36 14.43 -4.25 -17.89
CA LEU A 36 14.79 -4.29 -19.31
C LEU A 36 13.90 -5.28 -20.10
N LEU A 37 13.59 -6.45 -19.52
CA LEU A 37 12.71 -7.44 -20.13
C LEU A 37 11.32 -6.88 -20.45
N LEU A 38 10.79 -6.04 -19.56
CA LEU A 38 9.51 -5.38 -19.79
C LEU A 38 9.59 -4.38 -20.94
N TYR A 39 10.68 -3.61 -21.03
CA TYR A 39 10.90 -2.64 -22.10
C TYR A 39 11.01 -3.34 -23.46
N GLU A 40 11.82 -4.39 -23.55
CA GLU A 40 11.99 -5.19 -24.77
C GLU A 40 10.66 -5.80 -25.23
N ALA A 41 9.90 -6.42 -24.31
CA ALA A 41 8.59 -6.99 -24.61
C ALA A 41 7.58 -5.93 -25.11
N LEU A 42 7.61 -4.72 -24.54
CA LEU A 42 6.74 -3.61 -24.99
C LEU A 42 7.21 -2.99 -26.31
N PHE A 43 8.52 -2.91 -26.56
CA PHE A 43 9.07 -2.47 -27.84
C PHE A 43 8.68 -3.41 -28.98
N GLU A 44 8.76 -4.72 -28.74
CA GLU A 44 8.30 -5.74 -29.68
C GLU A 44 6.78 -5.63 -29.91
N ARG A 45 5.99 -5.59 -28.83
CA ARG A 45 4.52 -5.49 -28.90
C ARG A 45 4.02 -4.28 -29.69
N HIS A 46 4.77 -3.19 -29.68
CA HIS A 46 4.40 -1.94 -30.38
C HIS A 46 5.15 -1.72 -31.69
N SER A 47 5.86 -2.74 -32.19
CA SER A 47 6.58 -2.72 -33.47
C SER A 47 7.48 -1.49 -33.57
N VAL A 48 8.23 -1.23 -32.50
CA VAL A 48 9.09 -0.05 -32.40
C VAL A 48 10.23 -0.15 -33.42
N SER A 49 10.81 -1.34 -33.57
CA SER A 49 11.88 -1.63 -34.53
C SER A 49 11.47 -1.28 -35.96
N GLU A 50 10.29 -1.71 -36.38
CA GLU A 50 9.75 -1.45 -37.73
C GLU A 50 9.45 0.03 -37.95
N ARG A 51 9.07 0.76 -36.89
CA ARG A 51 8.71 2.17 -36.97
C ARG A 51 9.92 3.09 -37.02
N THR A 52 10.93 2.80 -36.20
CA THR A 52 12.12 3.66 -36.06
C THR A 52 13.25 3.24 -36.99
N GLY A 53 13.28 1.97 -37.42
CA GLY A 53 14.41 1.39 -38.12
C GLY A 53 15.61 1.09 -37.22
N ILE A 54 15.39 1.03 -35.90
CA ILE A 54 16.39 0.62 -34.90
C ILE A 54 16.26 -0.89 -34.69
N THR A 55 17.37 -1.62 -34.72
CA THR A 55 17.36 -3.07 -34.51
C THR A 55 16.89 -3.42 -33.09
N PRO A 56 16.37 -4.64 -32.84
CA PRO A 56 16.01 -5.08 -31.49
C PRO A 56 17.17 -4.96 -30.48
N GLU A 57 18.39 -5.26 -30.91
CA GLU A 57 19.60 -5.09 -30.09
C GLU A 57 19.88 -3.62 -29.78
N GLY A 58 19.69 -2.73 -30.76
CA GLY A 58 19.76 -1.29 -30.59
C GLY A 58 18.70 -0.78 -29.60
N LEU A 59 17.47 -1.27 -29.68
CA LEU A 59 16.41 -0.90 -28.73
C LEU A 59 16.69 -1.41 -27.31
N ALA A 60 17.26 -2.60 -27.17
CA ALA A 60 17.74 -3.09 -25.88
C ALA A 60 18.86 -2.18 -25.31
N HIS A 61 19.77 -1.69 -26.15
CA HIS A 61 20.76 -0.70 -25.75
C HIS A 61 20.11 0.63 -25.32
N VAL A 62 19.18 1.17 -26.11
CA VAL A 62 18.42 2.39 -25.77
C VAL A 62 17.72 2.22 -24.41
N GLY A 63 17.06 1.08 -24.18
CA GLY A 63 16.42 0.77 -22.90
C GLY A 63 17.41 0.78 -21.74
N ARG A 64 18.58 0.17 -21.89
CA ARG A 64 19.64 0.18 -20.85
C ARG A 64 20.16 1.58 -20.56
N GLU A 65 20.42 2.39 -21.59
CA GLU A 65 20.91 3.77 -21.40
C GLU A 65 19.87 4.64 -20.67
N VAL A 66 18.60 4.55 -21.06
CA VAL A 66 17.50 5.26 -20.37
C VAL A 66 17.38 4.81 -18.90
N GLN A 67 17.51 3.52 -18.63
CA GLN A 67 17.47 2.98 -17.26
C GLN A 67 18.67 3.42 -16.43
N ALA A 68 19.87 3.34 -17.00
CA ALA A 68 21.10 3.81 -16.37
C ALA A 68 21.03 5.31 -16.06
N TYR A 69 20.47 6.09 -16.98
CA TYR A 69 20.24 7.51 -16.80
C TYR A 69 19.32 7.82 -15.62
N PHE A 70 18.21 7.10 -15.46
CA PHE A 70 17.33 7.27 -14.30
C PHE A 70 17.92 6.75 -12.98
N ALA A 71 18.83 5.78 -13.04
CA ALA A 71 19.55 5.30 -11.88
C ALA A 71 20.71 6.22 -11.46
N SER A 72 21.22 7.05 -12.37
CA SER A 72 22.34 7.95 -12.09
C SER A 72 21.91 9.17 -11.28
N GLY A 73 22.80 9.62 -10.39
CA GLY A 73 22.65 10.88 -9.66
C GLY A 73 23.29 12.09 -10.35
N SER A 74 23.81 11.93 -11.58
CA SER A 74 24.47 13.00 -12.33
C SER A 74 23.48 13.89 -13.08
N ASP A 75 23.87 15.13 -13.35
CA ASP A 75 23.09 16.08 -14.15
C ASP A 75 23.46 16.03 -15.65
N ASP A 76 24.20 14.99 -16.06
CA ASP A 76 24.61 14.82 -17.46
C ASP A 76 23.39 14.66 -18.37
N PRO A 77 23.42 15.16 -19.61
CA PRO A 77 22.33 14.95 -20.56
C PRO A 77 22.21 13.47 -20.96
N LEU A 78 20.99 13.04 -21.30
CA LEU A 78 20.74 11.71 -21.87
C LEU A 78 21.24 11.67 -23.32
N LEU A 79 22.43 11.13 -23.53
CA LEU A 79 23.02 10.93 -24.85
C LEU A 79 23.02 9.44 -25.18
N VAL A 80 22.22 9.05 -26.18
CA VAL A 80 22.10 7.67 -26.63
C VAL A 80 22.51 7.60 -28.09
N GLU A 81 23.63 6.94 -28.35
CA GLU A 81 24.13 6.71 -29.71
C GLU A 81 23.63 5.36 -30.22
N VAL A 82 22.90 5.37 -31.33
CA VAL A 82 22.35 4.15 -31.92
C VAL A 82 22.31 4.26 -33.43
N GLU A 83 22.38 3.11 -34.11
CA GLU A 83 22.16 3.07 -35.55
C GLU A 83 20.66 3.11 -35.86
N VAL A 84 20.26 4.10 -36.65
CA VAL A 84 18.90 4.23 -37.19
C VAL A 84 18.98 3.99 -38.69
N GLN A 85 18.33 2.93 -39.17
CA GLN A 85 18.41 2.51 -40.58
C GLN A 85 19.86 2.32 -41.07
N GLY A 86 20.74 1.84 -40.20
CA GLY A 86 22.17 1.63 -40.49
C GLY A 86 23.05 2.89 -40.46
N VAL A 87 22.53 4.03 -39.99
CA VAL A 87 23.30 5.27 -39.83
C VAL A 87 23.46 5.59 -38.34
N PRO A 88 24.69 5.73 -37.80
CA PRO A 88 24.94 6.13 -36.42
C PRO A 88 24.42 7.55 -36.14
N ARG A 89 23.66 7.72 -35.06
CA ARG A 89 23.04 8.99 -34.65
C ARG A 89 22.85 9.09 -33.14
N THR A 90 22.93 10.31 -32.63
CA THR A 90 22.34 10.66 -31.34
C THR A 90 20.83 10.61 -31.45
N LEU A 91 20.19 9.75 -30.66
CA LEU A 91 18.78 9.39 -30.83
C LEU A 91 17.82 10.54 -30.49
N PHE A 92 18.08 11.25 -29.41
CA PHE A 92 17.19 12.29 -28.88
C PHE A 92 17.70 13.69 -29.19
N ASN A 93 16.80 14.57 -29.60
CA ASN A 93 17.08 15.99 -29.81
C ASN A 93 17.08 16.78 -28.50
N GLU A 94 17.47 18.06 -28.54
CA GLU A 94 17.57 18.92 -27.34
C GLU A 94 16.26 19.04 -26.54
N ASN A 95 15.10 19.11 -27.21
CA ASN A 95 13.80 19.19 -26.55
C ASN A 95 13.45 17.87 -25.84
N GLU A 96 13.72 16.73 -26.49
CA GLU A 96 13.51 15.40 -25.92
C GLU A 96 14.43 15.15 -24.72
N VAL A 97 15.70 15.57 -24.82
CA VAL A 97 16.66 15.50 -23.71
C VAL A 97 16.22 16.38 -22.55
N SER A 98 15.75 17.61 -22.81
CA SER A 98 15.21 18.50 -21.78
C SER A 98 14.03 17.87 -21.04
N HIS A 99 13.09 17.26 -21.76
CA HIS A 99 11.98 16.56 -21.15
C HIS A 99 12.43 15.35 -20.33
N MET A 100 13.39 14.56 -20.84
CA MET A 100 13.92 13.40 -20.13
C MET A 100 14.63 13.78 -18.83
N ALA A 101 15.23 14.97 -18.75
CA ALA A 101 15.77 15.51 -17.50
C ALA A 101 14.66 15.76 -16.46
N ASP A 102 13.51 16.29 -16.87
CA ASP A 102 12.36 16.47 -15.97
C ASP A 102 11.77 15.12 -15.52
N VAL A 103 11.69 14.14 -16.44
CA VAL A 103 11.25 12.77 -16.16
C VAL A 103 12.20 12.12 -15.15
N LYS A 104 13.52 12.27 -15.33
CA LYS A 104 14.52 11.79 -14.36
C LYS A 104 14.31 12.41 -12.99
N ALA A 105 14.13 13.72 -12.92
CA ALA A 105 13.86 14.40 -11.64
C ALA A 105 12.59 13.85 -10.96
N LEU A 106 11.55 13.50 -11.73
CA LEU A 106 10.34 12.85 -11.23
C LEU A 106 10.63 11.45 -10.68
N PHE A 107 11.37 10.60 -11.40
CA PHE A 107 11.78 9.27 -10.92
C PHE A 107 12.62 9.35 -9.65
N LEU A 108 13.59 10.26 -9.57
CA LEU A 108 14.40 10.45 -8.37
C LEU A 108 13.56 10.90 -7.16
N ARG A 109 12.49 11.69 -7.37
CA ARG A 109 11.51 12.01 -6.31
C ARG A 109 10.71 10.77 -5.89
N VAL A 110 10.28 9.93 -6.83
CA VAL A 110 9.60 8.65 -6.56
C VAL A 110 10.49 7.74 -5.72
N TYR A 111 11.77 7.60 -6.05
CA TYR A 111 12.74 6.79 -5.29
C TYR A 111 12.96 7.35 -3.88
N ARG A 112 13.02 8.67 -3.73
CA ARG A 112 13.07 9.31 -2.40
C ARG A 112 11.84 8.98 -1.56
N VAL A 113 10.63 9.09 -2.14
CA VAL A 113 9.38 8.73 -1.44
C VAL A 113 9.37 7.25 -1.03
N GLN A 114 9.87 6.36 -1.89
CA GLN A 114 10.03 4.94 -1.59
C GLN A 114 10.90 4.72 -0.34
N TRP A 115 12.11 5.28 -0.33
CA TRP A 115 13.05 5.15 0.79
C TRP A 115 12.51 5.74 2.08
N LEU A 116 11.89 6.92 2.02
CA LEU A 116 11.27 7.56 3.20
C LEU A 116 10.10 6.73 3.75
N SER A 117 9.27 6.18 2.86
CA SER A 117 8.14 5.31 3.26
C SER A 117 8.65 4.01 3.90
N ALA A 118 9.70 3.39 3.34
CA ALA A 118 10.34 2.22 3.91
C ALA A 118 10.91 2.49 5.30
N ALA A 119 11.70 3.56 5.45
CA ALA A 119 12.31 3.95 6.72
C ALA A 119 11.25 4.23 7.80
N LEU A 120 10.17 4.92 7.42
CA LEU A 120 9.05 5.21 8.30
C LEU A 120 8.33 3.92 8.77
N LEU A 121 8.06 2.99 7.86
CA LEU A 121 7.43 1.72 8.20
C LEU A 121 8.30 0.85 9.12
N VAL A 122 9.60 0.82 8.88
CA VAL A 122 10.56 0.13 9.77
C VAL A 122 10.52 0.77 11.15
N ALA A 123 10.63 2.09 11.25
CA ALA A 123 10.57 2.81 12.52
C ALA A 123 9.26 2.56 13.28
N LEU A 124 8.11 2.64 12.60
CA LEU A 124 6.79 2.39 13.21
C LEU A 124 6.64 0.93 13.65
N THR A 125 7.15 -0.02 12.88
CA THR A 125 7.12 -1.45 13.22
C THR A 125 7.97 -1.75 14.45
N LEU A 126 9.20 -1.19 14.51
CA LEU A 126 10.07 -1.31 15.68
C LEU A 126 9.47 -0.66 16.93
N LEU A 127 8.84 0.51 16.77
CA LEU A 127 8.13 1.20 17.85
C LEU A 127 6.95 0.36 18.36
N ALA A 128 6.16 -0.22 17.46
CA ALA A 128 5.06 -1.11 17.82
C ALA A 128 5.56 -2.36 18.55
N ALA A 129 6.64 -2.98 18.07
CA ALA A 129 7.28 -4.12 18.72
C ALA A 129 7.77 -3.77 20.14
N TRP A 130 8.41 -2.61 20.32
CA TRP A 130 8.91 -2.17 21.61
C TRP A 130 7.78 -1.85 22.61
N ARG A 131 6.74 -1.13 22.17
CA ARG A 131 5.65 -0.64 23.03
C ARG A 131 4.56 -1.68 23.31
N LEU A 132 4.19 -2.46 22.30
CA LEU A 132 3.06 -3.40 22.36
C LEU A 132 3.51 -4.85 22.54
N ARG A 133 4.80 -5.14 22.37
CA ARG A 133 5.42 -6.45 22.58
C ARG A 133 4.63 -7.55 21.87
N ARG A 134 4.05 -8.49 22.63
CA ARG A 134 3.27 -9.61 22.09
C ARG A 134 2.03 -9.17 21.33
N ASN A 135 1.51 -7.95 21.51
CA ASN A 135 0.33 -7.46 20.79
C ASN A 135 0.67 -6.66 19.51
N ALA A 136 1.95 -6.44 19.20
CA ALA A 136 2.36 -5.65 18.04
C ALA A 136 1.83 -6.20 16.71
N TYR A 137 1.73 -7.54 16.59
CA TYR A 137 1.26 -8.19 15.37
C TYR A 137 -0.19 -7.84 15.02
N LEU A 138 -1.06 -7.52 16.00
CA LEU A 138 -2.44 -7.10 15.75
C LEU A 138 -2.50 -5.72 15.10
N VAL A 139 -1.64 -4.80 15.54
CA VAL A 139 -1.54 -3.46 14.98
C VAL A 139 -0.94 -3.52 13.58
N ILE A 140 0.12 -4.31 13.38
CA ILE A 140 0.71 -4.54 12.06
C ILE A 140 -0.32 -5.17 11.11
N ALA A 141 -1.07 -6.18 11.55
CA ALA A 141 -2.15 -6.79 10.79
C ALA A 141 -3.21 -5.77 10.35
N SER A 142 -3.56 -4.83 11.24
CA SER A 142 -4.46 -3.73 10.92
C SER A 142 -3.86 -2.76 9.90
N TRP A 143 -2.56 -2.42 10.01
CA TRP A 143 -1.90 -1.55 9.04
C TRP A 143 -1.87 -2.18 7.65
N LEU A 144 -1.50 -3.45 7.55
CA LEU A 144 -1.47 -4.21 6.29
C LEU A 144 -2.84 -4.20 5.60
N ARG A 145 -3.90 -4.55 6.34
CA ARG A 145 -5.25 -4.58 5.78
C ARG A 145 -5.77 -3.20 5.36
N ARG A 146 -5.59 -2.18 6.21
CA ARG A 146 -6.05 -0.82 5.89
C ARG A 146 -5.27 -0.23 4.71
N GLY A 147 -3.96 -0.41 4.69
CA GLY A 147 -3.11 0.04 3.59
C GLY A 147 -3.45 -0.67 2.28
N ALA A 148 -3.66 -1.98 2.33
CA ALA A 148 -4.13 -2.77 1.19
C ALA A 148 -5.47 -2.28 0.65
N ALA A 149 -6.48 -2.11 1.52
CA ALA A 149 -7.80 -1.64 1.10
C ALA A 149 -7.78 -0.22 0.53
N LEU A 150 -7.05 0.70 1.18
CA LEU A 150 -6.90 2.08 0.70
C LEU A 150 -6.23 2.09 -0.68
N THR A 151 -5.11 1.39 -0.82
CA THR A 151 -4.36 1.34 -2.08
C THR A 151 -5.18 0.70 -3.19
N ALA A 152 -5.84 -0.43 -2.90
CA ALA A 152 -6.72 -1.08 -3.87
C ALA A 152 -7.87 -0.17 -4.30
N GLY A 153 -8.51 0.55 -3.37
CA GLY A 153 -9.58 1.50 -3.69
C GLY A 153 -9.10 2.61 -4.63
N VAL A 154 -7.97 3.24 -4.33
CA VAL A 154 -7.39 4.29 -5.19
C VAL A 154 -7.01 3.74 -6.57
N ILE A 155 -6.34 2.60 -6.62
CA ILE A 155 -5.87 2.00 -7.88
C ILE A 155 -7.02 1.47 -8.73
N LEU A 156 -8.11 0.98 -8.14
CA LEU A 156 -9.30 0.59 -8.91
C LEU A 156 -9.95 1.79 -9.59
N VAL A 157 -10.05 2.93 -8.89
CA VAL A 157 -10.59 4.17 -9.48
C VAL A 157 -9.68 4.68 -10.60
N LEU A 158 -8.39 4.85 -10.31
CA LEU A 158 -7.42 5.33 -11.31
C LEU A 158 -7.24 4.36 -12.48
N GLY A 159 -7.28 3.06 -12.20
CA GLY A 159 -7.21 2.00 -13.20
C GLY A 159 -8.42 1.99 -14.12
N LEU A 160 -9.64 2.14 -13.57
CA LEU A 160 -10.86 2.25 -14.37
C LEU A 160 -10.81 3.48 -15.29
N LEU A 161 -10.40 4.64 -14.76
CA LEU A 161 -10.19 5.86 -15.56
C LEU A 161 -9.14 5.63 -16.66
N SER A 162 -8.08 4.89 -16.36
CA SER A 162 -7.02 4.58 -17.32
C SER A 162 -7.49 3.62 -18.41
N VAL A 163 -8.41 2.70 -18.11
CA VAL A 163 -9.01 1.80 -19.12
C VAL A 163 -9.95 2.56 -20.06
N VAL A 164 -10.80 3.43 -19.50
CA VAL A 164 -11.85 4.12 -20.27
C VAL A 164 -11.34 5.39 -20.98
N ALA A 165 -10.41 6.10 -20.36
CA ALA A 165 -10.00 7.45 -20.75
C ALA A 165 -8.48 7.65 -20.63
N PHE A 166 -7.68 6.68 -21.08
CA PHE A 166 -6.22 6.72 -20.96
C PHE A 166 -5.60 8.03 -21.48
N ARG A 167 -6.09 8.54 -22.63
CA ARG A 167 -5.58 9.77 -23.24
C ARG A 167 -5.72 10.97 -22.28
N GLN A 168 -6.87 11.11 -21.65
CA GLN A 168 -7.16 12.20 -20.72
C GLN A 168 -6.31 12.06 -19.46
N VAL A 169 -6.19 10.85 -18.91
CA VAL A 169 -5.32 10.58 -17.76
C VAL A 169 -3.86 10.92 -18.08
N PHE A 170 -3.37 10.51 -19.27
CA PHE A 170 -2.02 10.79 -19.74
C PHE A 170 -1.78 12.31 -19.85
N ILE A 171 -2.71 13.06 -20.45
CA ILE A 171 -2.59 14.52 -20.59
C ILE A 171 -2.61 15.21 -19.21
N VAL A 172 -3.53 14.83 -18.33
CA VAL A 172 -3.63 15.42 -16.97
C VAL A 172 -2.35 15.13 -16.17
N PHE A 173 -1.81 13.92 -16.28
CA PHE A 173 -0.52 13.58 -15.66
C PHE A 173 0.59 14.52 -16.16
N HIS A 174 0.66 14.79 -17.46
CA HIS A 174 1.71 15.66 -18.00
C HIS A 174 1.52 17.13 -17.60
N TYR A 175 0.28 17.64 -17.52
CA TYR A 175 0.04 18.99 -17.02
C TYR A 175 0.45 19.16 -15.54
N ILE A 176 0.28 18.13 -14.72
CA ILE A 176 0.66 18.17 -13.30
C ILE A 176 2.17 17.94 -13.13
N GLY A 177 2.74 16.98 -13.84
CA GLY A 177 4.13 16.55 -13.71
C GLY A 177 5.13 17.47 -14.42
N PHE A 178 4.71 18.10 -15.51
CA PHE A 178 5.55 18.89 -16.42
C PHE A 178 4.84 20.22 -16.78
N PRO A 179 4.57 21.10 -15.80
CA PRO A 179 3.81 22.33 -16.01
C PRO A 179 4.46 23.33 -16.98
N GLN A 180 5.77 23.19 -17.23
CA GLN A 180 6.54 23.94 -18.22
C GLN A 180 6.16 23.62 -19.68
N GLY A 181 5.43 22.54 -19.93
CA GLY A 181 4.84 22.25 -21.24
C GLY A 181 5.77 21.58 -22.27
N ASN A 182 6.97 21.14 -21.88
CA ASN A 182 7.97 20.52 -22.78
C ASN A 182 7.74 19.02 -23.03
N TRP A 183 6.50 18.57 -23.19
CA TRP A 183 6.14 17.14 -23.28
C TRP A 183 5.33 16.77 -24.53
N VAL A 184 5.11 17.71 -25.45
CA VAL A 184 4.38 17.48 -26.70
C VAL A 184 5.39 17.32 -27.82
N PHE A 185 5.33 16.17 -28.51
CA PHE A 185 6.27 15.80 -29.56
C PHE A 185 5.54 15.36 -30.85
N ASP A 186 6.13 15.62 -32.01
CA ASP A 186 5.66 15.15 -33.32
C ASP A 186 6.15 13.70 -33.56
N PRO A 187 5.25 12.71 -33.58
CA PRO A 187 5.61 11.31 -33.80
C PRO A 187 6.20 11.01 -35.17
N ARG A 188 6.21 11.95 -36.11
CA ARG A 188 6.83 11.80 -37.44
C ARG A 188 8.33 12.12 -37.43
N THR A 189 8.79 12.93 -36.49
CA THR A 189 10.16 13.45 -36.49
C THR A 189 10.92 13.18 -35.20
N GLU A 190 10.23 12.94 -34.08
CA GLU A 190 10.83 12.86 -32.75
C GLU A 190 10.83 11.42 -32.23
N TYR A 191 12.03 10.90 -31.97
CA TYR A 191 12.26 9.49 -31.67
C TYR A 191 11.75 9.07 -30.30
N LEU A 192 11.66 9.97 -29.32
CA LEU A 192 11.19 9.67 -27.96
C LEU A 192 9.78 9.08 -27.99
N VAL A 193 8.86 9.70 -28.75
CA VAL A 193 7.48 9.20 -28.90
C VAL A 193 7.35 8.11 -29.96
N GLN A 194 8.36 7.89 -30.79
CA GLN A 194 8.42 6.72 -31.67
C GLN A 194 8.88 5.46 -30.93
N VAL A 195 9.87 5.60 -30.04
CA VAL A 195 10.44 4.53 -29.20
C VAL A 195 9.53 4.21 -28.02
N PHE A 196 8.95 5.22 -27.36
CA PHE A 196 7.97 5.08 -26.29
C PHE A 196 6.59 5.54 -26.75
N PRO A 197 5.94 4.80 -27.66
CA PRO A 197 4.68 5.22 -28.24
C PRO A 197 3.55 5.25 -27.22
N PHE A 198 2.46 5.94 -27.54
CA PHE A 198 1.29 6.04 -26.66
C PHE A 198 0.76 4.67 -26.14
N GLY A 199 0.83 3.63 -26.98
CA GLY A 199 0.48 2.26 -26.59
C GLY A 199 1.38 1.68 -25.50
N PHE A 200 2.69 1.95 -25.56
CA PHE A 200 3.67 1.52 -24.56
C PHE A 200 3.27 2.03 -23.18
N TRP A 201 2.97 3.33 -23.08
CA TRP A 201 2.59 3.97 -21.82
C TRP A 201 1.26 3.46 -21.27
N ARG A 202 0.30 3.16 -22.14
CA ARG A 202 -0.97 2.54 -21.71
C ARG A 202 -0.72 1.17 -21.12
N ASP A 203 -0.01 0.33 -21.84
CA ASP A 203 0.13 -1.08 -21.49
C ASP A 203 0.99 -1.24 -20.21
N ILE A 204 2.06 -0.44 -20.05
CA ILE A 204 2.85 -0.42 -18.81
C ILE A 204 2.05 0.14 -17.62
N THR A 205 1.22 1.17 -17.81
CA THR A 205 0.39 1.74 -16.74
C THR A 205 -0.62 0.71 -16.22
N LEU A 206 -1.29 -0.01 -17.12
CA LEU A 206 -2.24 -1.06 -16.76
C LEU A 206 -1.55 -2.21 -16.04
N LEU A 207 -0.35 -2.60 -16.50
CA LEU A 207 0.46 -3.63 -15.86
C LEU A 207 0.88 -3.25 -14.44
N ILE A 208 1.37 -2.02 -14.24
CA ILE A 208 1.70 -1.47 -12.92
C ILE A 208 0.47 -1.52 -12.01
N GLY A 209 -0.69 -1.06 -12.49
CA GLY A 209 -1.95 -1.13 -11.75
C GLY A 209 -2.31 -2.55 -11.32
N ALA A 210 -2.19 -3.53 -12.22
CA ALA A 210 -2.46 -4.93 -11.93
C ALA A 210 -1.53 -5.51 -10.86
N PHE A 211 -0.22 -5.21 -10.94
CA PHE A 211 0.75 -5.66 -9.93
C PHE A 211 0.54 -5.00 -8.56
N ILE A 212 0.13 -3.72 -8.52
CA ILE A 212 -0.23 -3.07 -7.26
C ILE A 212 -1.47 -3.75 -6.64
N LEU A 213 -2.49 -4.08 -7.43
CA LEU A 213 -3.67 -4.81 -6.94
C LEU A 213 -3.30 -6.20 -6.41
N LEU A 214 -2.43 -6.92 -7.10
CA LEU A 214 -1.90 -8.20 -6.64
C LEU A 214 -1.14 -8.04 -5.32
N GLY A 215 -0.24 -7.06 -5.22
CA GLY A 215 0.49 -6.76 -3.99
C GLY A 215 -0.45 -6.39 -2.83
N ALA A 216 -1.47 -5.58 -3.08
CA ALA A 216 -2.50 -5.24 -2.09
C ALA A 216 -3.26 -6.49 -1.62
N ALA A 217 -3.62 -7.40 -2.52
CA ALA A 217 -4.29 -8.65 -2.16
C ALA A 217 -3.40 -9.54 -1.26
N VAL A 218 -2.10 -9.64 -1.58
CA VAL A 218 -1.12 -10.35 -0.74
C VAL A 218 -1.02 -9.73 0.66
N LEU A 219 -0.86 -8.40 0.74
CA LEU A 219 -0.79 -7.69 2.03
C LEU A 219 -2.07 -7.87 2.86
N TRP A 220 -3.24 -7.85 2.22
CA TRP A 220 -4.51 -8.13 2.87
C TRP A 220 -4.57 -9.56 3.42
N GLY A 221 -4.14 -10.54 2.62
CA GLY A 221 -4.06 -11.95 3.01
C GLY A 221 -3.15 -12.17 4.22
N VAL A 222 -1.93 -11.61 4.17
CA VAL A 222 -0.96 -11.67 5.27
C VAL A 222 -1.53 -11.01 6.54
N GLY A 223 -2.09 -9.81 6.43
CA GLY A 223 -2.71 -9.13 7.57
C GLY A 223 -3.88 -9.93 8.17
N SER A 224 -4.69 -10.57 7.33
CA SER A 224 -5.79 -11.42 7.77
C SER A 224 -5.31 -12.69 8.49
N ALA A 225 -4.24 -13.32 7.98
CA ALA A 225 -3.60 -14.47 8.61
C ALA A 225 -2.99 -14.14 9.97
N LEU A 226 -2.27 -13.01 10.08
CA LEU A 226 -1.69 -12.54 11.34
C LEU A 226 -2.76 -12.27 12.42
N ARG A 227 -3.89 -11.67 12.03
CA ARG A 227 -5.03 -11.46 12.94
C ARG A 227 -5.62 -12.80 13.43
N LYS A 228 -5.79 -13.77 12.52
CA LYS A 228 -6.33 -15.11 12.83
C LYS A 228 -5.38 -15.93 13.70
N TYR A 229 -4.07 -15.77 13.54
CA TYR A 229 -3.07 -16.41 14.40
C TYR A 229 -3.21 -15.92 15.84
N GLY A 230 -3.38 -14.61 16.04
CA GLY A 230 -3.60 -14.03 17.36
C GLY A 230 -4.85 -14.48 18.10
N SER A 231 -5.97 -14.64 17.37
CA SER A 231 -7.20 -15.15 17.97
C SER A 231 -7.08 -16.63 18.39
N ARG A 232 -6.16 -17.40 17.78
CA ARG A 232 -5.93 -18.81 18.10
C ARG A 232 -4.92 -19.03 19.23
N THR A 233 -3.98 -18.11 19.42
CA THR A 233 -2.91 -18.20 20.43
C THR A 233 -3.21 -17.42 21.71
N ARG A 234 -4.42 -16.83 21.83
CA ARG A 234 -4.94 -16.33 23.10
C ARG A 234 -4.83 -17.46 24.13
N PRO A 235 -4.20 -17.26 25.30
CA PRO A 235 -3.77 -18.37 26.15
C PRO A 235 -4.95 -19.26 26.53
N ARG A 236 -4.81 -20.57 26.30
CA ARG A 236 -5.69 -21.61 26.89
C ARG A 236 -5.75 -21.53 28.43
N ALA A 237 -4.82 -20.80 29.06
CA ALA A 237 -4.84 -20.45 30.47
C ALA A 237 -5.96 -19.45 30.86
N GLU A 238 -6.52 -18.70 29.92
CA GLU A 238 -7.75 -17.91 30.16
C GLU A 238 -9.02 -18.78 30.02
N GLN A 239 -8.88 -19.97 29.40
CA GLN A 239 -9.94 -21.00 29.27
C GLN A 239 -9.88 -22.10 30.36
N SER A 240 -8.86 -22.11 31.24
CA SER A 240 -8.63 -23.21 32.19
C SER A 240 -9.50 -23.18 33.44
N ASP A 241 -10.20 -22.08 33.73
CA ASP A 241 -11.10 -21.97 34.89
C ASP A 241 -12.49 -22.56 34.63
N GLY A 242 -12.70 -23.20 33.47
CA GLY A 242 -14.04 -23.60 33.01
C GLY A 242 -14.93 -22.40 32.67
N LEU A 243 -14.38 -21.19 32.66
CA LEU A 243 -15.05 -19.94 32.36
C LEU A 243 -14.92 -19.60 30.86
N THR A 244 -15.98 -19.05 30.28
CA THR A 244 -16.08 -18.54 28.91
C THR A 244 -16.43 -17.05 29.01
N CYS A 245 -15.90 -16.23 28.11
CA CYS A 245 -16.28 -14.82 28.03
C CYS A 245 -17.65 -14.71 27.35
N LEU A 246 -18.65 -14.21 28.07
CA LEU A 246 -20.03 -14.09 27.61
C LEU A 246 -20.23 -12.82 26.77
N SER A 247 -19.74 -11.69 27.27
CA SER A 247 -19.87 -10.36 26.64
C SER A 247 -18.86 -9.39 27.24
N VAL A 248 -18.61 -8.30 26.51
CA VAL A 248 -17.71 -7.22 26.94
C VAL A 248 -18.52 -5.94 27.03
N TYR A 249 -18.57 -5.36 28.23
CA TYR A 249 -19.31 -4.13 28.49
C TYR A 249 -18.39 -2.91 28.47
N PRO A 250 -18.84 -1.77 27.92
CA PRO A 250 -18.06 -0.54 27.88
C PRO A 250 -17.86 0.13 29.25
N SER A 251 -18.69 -0.19 30.25
CA SER A 251 -18.61 0.37 31.61
C SER A 251 -18.68 -0.71 32.71
N GLU A 252 -18.06 -0.45 33.86
CA GLU A 252 -18.09 -1.37 35.02
C GLU A 252 -19.53 -1.56 35.53
N MET A 253 -20.32 -0.49 35.49
CA MET A 253 -21.71 -0.51 35.95
C MET A 253 -22.58 -1.43 35.11
N GLU A 254 -22.46 -1.39 33.78
CA GLU A 254 -23.18 -2.31 32.89
C GLU A 254 -22.75 -3.77 33.10
N ALA A 255 -21.46 -4.02 33.29
CA ALA A 255 -20.97 -5.36 33.60
C ALA A 255 -21.50 -5.88 34.94
N ARG A 256 -21.57 -5.03 35.97
CA ARG A 256 -22.11 -5.40 37.29
C ARG A 256 -23.63 -5.57 37.29
N LEU A 257 -24.35 -4.81 36.47
CA LEU A 257 -25.79 -5.00 36.25
C LEU A 257 -26.07 -6.36 35.61
N ALA A 258 -25.32 -6.70 34.55
CA ALA A 258 -25.42 -8.01 33.92
C ALA A 258 -24.98 -9.16 34.86
N GLU A 259 -23.94 -8.95 35.68
CA GLU A 259 -23.54 -9.89 36.73
C GLU A 259 -24.65 -10.10 37.77
N GLY A 260 -25.36 -9.03 38.16
CA GLY A 260 -26.49 -9.08 39.08
C GLY A 260 -27.65 -9.91 38.56
N LEU A 261 -28.04 -9.70 37.29
CA LEU A 261 -29.09 -10.49 36.64
C LEU A 261 -28.74 -11.98 36.58
N LEU A 262 -27.49 -12.31 36.26
CA LEU A 262 -27.01 -13.69 36.27
C LEU A 262 -27.01 -14.28 37.69
N ARG A 263 -26.65 -13.48 38.70
CA ARG A 263 -26.65 -13.89 40.11
C ARG A 263 -28.07 -14.21 40.61
N ASP A 264 -29.06 -13.39 40.26
CA ASP A 264 -30.47 -13.61 40.62
C ASP A 264 -31.03 -14.88 39.95
N ALA A 265 -30.51 -15.24 38.78
CA ALA A 265 -30.80 -16.50 38.09
C ALA A 265 -29.98 -17.70 38.61
N GLY A 266 -29.15 -17.52 39.66
CA GLY A 266 -28.31 -18.56 40.23
C GLY A 266 -27.08 -18.94 39.40
N ILE A 267 -26.72 -18.15 38.39
CA ILE A 267 -25.58 -18.39 37.49
C ILE A 267 -24.34 -17.70 38.05
N ARG A 268 -23.30 -18.48 38.34
CA ARG A 268 -22.00 -17.93 38.77
C ARG A 268 -21.28 -17.25 37.61
N SER A 269 -20.92 -15.99 37.83
CA SER A 269 -20.22 -15.14 36.87
C SER A 269 -19.09 -14.35 37.55
N VAL A 270 -18.13 -13.89 36.76
CA VAL A 270 -16.98 -13.07 37.22
C VAL A 270 -16.76 -11.94 36.22
N VAL A 271 -16.77 -10.70 36.71
CA VAL A 271 -16.38 -9.53 35.92
C VAL A 271 -14.87 -9.33 36.04
N ARG A 272 -14.17 -9.27 34.91
CA ARG A 272 -12.74 -8.96 34.86
C ARG A 272 -12.52 -7.64 34.13
N PRO A 273 -11.75 -6.69 34.70
CA PRO A 273 -11.35 -5.50 33.97
C PRO A 273 -10.41 -5.94 32.83
N GLU A 274 -10.78 -5.60 31.61
CA GLU A 274 -10.01 -5.90 30.43
C GLU A 274 -9.46 -4.60 29.87
N HIS A 275 -8.14 -4.53 29.69
CA HIS A 275 -7.51 -3.42 28.99
C HIS A 275 -7.83 -3.52 27.50
N VAL A 276 -9.05 -3.16 27.14
CA VAL A 276 -9.46 -3.03 25.75
C VAL A 276 -9.03 -1.65 25.30
N GLY A 277 -8.33 -1.60 24.17
CA GLY A 277 -7.97 -0.34 23.54
C GLY A 277 -9.17 0.57 23.29
N TYR A 278 -8.88 1.82 22.95
CA TYR A 278 -9.84 2.91 22.79
C TYR A 278 -11.06 2.57 21.91
N GLY A 279 -12.27 2.88 22.39
CA GLY A 279 -13.52 2.73 21.64
C GLY A 279 -13.62 3.64 20.40
N ALA A 280 -14.64 3.40 19.58
CA ALA A 280 -14.82 3.97 18.24
C ALA A 280 -14.76 5.51 18.12
N TRP A 281 -14.89 6.25 19.22
CA TRP A 281 -14.85 7.73 19.25
C TRP A 281 -13.83 8.33 20.23
N GLY A 282 -12.92 7.54 20.80
CA GLY A 282 -11.65 8.02 21.36
C GLY A 282 -11.68 9.02 22.52
N GLN A 283 -12.77 9.15 23.29
CA GLN A 283 -12.87 10.16 24.36
C GLN A 283 -12.48 9.68 25.77
N SER A 284 -12.19 8.41 26.01
CA SER A 284 -11.68 7.88 27.30
C SER A 284 -11.10 6.47 27.10
N PRO A 285 -10.18 5.98 27.96
CA PRO A 285 -9.98 4.54 28.06
C PRO A 285 -11.32 3.96 28.54
N LEU A 286 -12.05 3.29 27.66
CA LEU A 286 -13.11 2.42 28.10
C LEU A 286 -12.40 1.26 28.77
N MET A 287 -12.34 1.27 30.10
CA MET A 287 -12.13 0.05 30.85
C MET A 287 -13.30 -0.83 30.48
N ALA A 288 -13.08 -1.70 29.50
CA ALA A 288 -14.09 -2.66 29.14
C ALA A 288 -14.05 -3.76 30.18
N HIS A 289 -15.23 -4.22 30.57
CA HIS A 289 -15.37 -5.22 31.61
C HIS A 289 -15.89 -6.47 30.92
N SER A 290 -15.04 -7.49 30.84
CA SER A 290 -15.46 -8.78 30.31
C SER A 290 -16.21 -9.52 31.40
N LEU A 291 -17.41 -9.99 31.05
CA LEU A 291 -18.22 -10.83 31.91
C LEU A 291 -17.96 -12.29 31.54
N TRP A 292 -17.47 -13.06 32.51
CA TRP A 292 -17.13 -14.45 32.34
C TRP A 292 -18.14 -15.33 33.07
N VAL A 293 -18.58 -16.42 32.44
CA VAL A 293 -19.50 -17.42 33.03
C VAL A 293 -18.94 -18.81 32.87
N LEU A 294 -19.34 -19.75 33.72
CA LEU A 294 -19.00 -21.16 33.53
C LEU A 294 -19.56 -21.65 32.19
N ARG A 295 -18.75 -22.39 31.43
CA ARG A 295 -19.10 -22.90 30.10
C ARG A 295 -20.40 -23.73 30.12
N THR A 296 -20.68 -24.44 31.21
CA THR A 296 -21.92 -25.20 31.38
C THR A 296 -23.19 -24.34 31.45
N HIS A 297 -23.05 -23.05 31.71
CA HIS A 297 -24.15 -22.09 31.81
C HIS A 297 -24.14 -21.05 30.67
N GLU A 298 -23.30 -21.24 29.64
CA GLU A 298 -23.16 -20.28 28.54
C GLU A 298 -24.50 -20.04 27.82
N ASP A 299 -25.18 -21.12 27.40
CA ASP A 299 -26.44 -21.01 26.64
C ASP A 299 -27.55 -20.39 27.48
N ALA A 300 -27.65 -20.76 28.75
CA ALA A 300 -28.61 -20.18 29.70
C ALA A 300 -28.34 -18.69 29.95
N ALA A 301 -27.07 -18.30 30.07
CA ALA A 301 -26.66 -16.91 30.27
C ALA A 301 -26.89 -16.05 29.01
N ARG A 302 -26.66 -16.60 27.82
CA ARG A 302 -26.96 -15.92 26.53
C ARG A 302 -28.46 -15.71 26.33
N ALA A 303 -29.27 -16.71 26.68
CA ALA A 303 -30.73 -16.61 26.61
C ALA A 303 -31.29 -15.56 27.58
N LEU A 304 -30.68 -15.40 28.77
CA LEU A 304 -31.11 -14.43 29.78
C LEU A 304 -30.76 -12.98 29.41
N LEU A 305 -29.57 -12.75 28.82
CA LEU A 305 -29.06 -11.41 28.50
C LEU A 305 -29.37 -10.95 27.06
N GLY A 306 -29.98 -11.81 26.23
CA GLY A 306 -30.56 -11.44 24.94
C GLY A 306 -29.56 -11.14 23.82
N GLY A 307 -28.41 -11.81 23.77
CA GLY A 307 -27.36 -11.54 22.78
C GLY A 307 -26.93 -12.76 21.95
N ASP A 308 -27.30 -12.78 20.68
CA ASP A 308 -26.60 -13.55 19.64
C ASP A 308 -25.27 -12.83 19.28
N CYS A 309 -24.19 -13.60 19.08
CA CYS A 309 -22.88 -13.08 18.63
C CYS A 309 -22.90 -12.58 17.18
#